data_AF-A0A969PBB8-F1
#
_entry.id   AF-A0A969PBB8-F1
#
_cell.length_a   1.000
_cell.length_b   1.000
_cell.length_c   1.000
_cell.angle_alpha   90.00
_cell.angle_beta   90.00
_cell.angle_gamma   90.00
#
_symmetry.space_group_name_H-M   'P 1'
#
loop_
_entity.id
_entity.type
_entity.pdbx_description
1 polymer ?
#
loop_
_entity_poly.entity_id
_entity_poly.type
_entity_poly.pdbx_seq_one_letter_code
_entity_poly.pdbx_strand_id
1 'polypeptide(L)'
;MKLTLGVPLMLAIAEHIHTARPDAQFVLPVAPTLELLALATFADPQQNPAIQRFGWMSAELVSPENSKGQLPVLTTPSGMQVTLWTEFPAYAMLSQCDLCLTTIGANTAELGALAVPMIVVLPTQQLDIMRAWDGVPGLLVNLPGIGSSFAKMINWLALRRVGLLAWPNIWARREIVPELVGELQPQEVAATMIDLLDHPEKLQQMRAQLQTVRGQPGAAEKLVQLVCEELR
;
A
#
# COMPACT_ATOMS: atom_id res chain seq x y z
N MET A 1 2.01 -12.87 3.53
CA MET A 1 2.57 -12.41 2.24
C MET A 1 2.44 -10.90 2.06
N LYS A 2 1.23 -10.30 2.07
CA LYS A 2 1.09 -8.84 1.87
C LYS A 2 1.89 -8.00 2.86
N LEU A 3 1.81 -8.27 4.17
CA LEU A 3 2.57 -7.53 5.18
C LEU A 3 4.07 -7.85 5.15
N THR A 4 4.45 -9.08 4.81
CA THR A 4 5.85 -9.52 4.67
C THR A 4 6.63 -8.66 3.68
N LEU A 5 6.04 -8.27 2.56
CA LEU A 5 6.67 -7.33 1.63
C LEU A 5 6.27 -5.88 1.91
N GLY A 6 5.00 -5.66 2.26
CA GLY A 6 4.42 -4.33 2.39
C GLY A 6 5.04 -3.51 3.50
N VAL A 7 5.20 -4.07 4.70
CA VAL A 7 5.78 -3.34 5.85
C VAL A 7 7.20 -2.84 5.53
N PRO A 8 8.17 -3.69 5.16
CA PRO A 8 9.53 -3.21 4.92
C PRO A 8 9.65 -2.30 3.69
N LEU A 9 8.86 -2.55 2.63
CA LEU A 9 8.82 -1.66 1.46
C LEU A 9 8.28 -0.27 1.82
N MET A 10 7.15 -0.21 2.53
CA MET A 10 6.53 1.06 2.92
C MET A 10 7.40 1.84 3.90
N LEU A 11 8.07 1.16 4.84
CA LEU A 11 9.07 1.78 5.71
C LEU A 11 10.24 2.37 4.91
N ALA A 12 10.75 1.65 3.90
CA ALA A 12 11.82 2.17 3.07
C ALA A 12 11.38 3.39 2.24
N ILE A 13 10.14 3.40 1.75
CA ILE A 13 9.58 4.55 1.03
C ILE A 13 9.43 5.74 1.98
N ALA A 14 8.89 5.52 3.18
CA ALA A 14 8.76 6.56 4.21
C ALA A 14 10.13 7.15 4.57
N GLU A 15 11.18 6.33 4.66
CA GLU A 15 12.54 6.81 4.95
C GLU A 15 13.07 7.79 3.89
N HIS A 16 12.83 7.48 2.62
CA HIS A 16 13.22 8.37 1.53
C HIS A 16 12.42 9.67 1.53
N ILE A 17 11.12 9.61 1.88
CA ILE A 17 10.29 10.80 2.05
C ILE A 17 10.79 11.63 3.23
N HIS A 18 11.07 11.02 4.38
CA HIS A 18 11.56 11.70 5.58
C HIS A 18 12.90 12.39 5.34
N THR A 19 13.80 11.74 4.59
CA THR A 19 15.09 12.33 4.21
C THR A 19 14.91 13.62 3.38
N ALA A 20 13.94 13.65 2.47
CA ALA A 20 13.65 14.82 1.65
C ALA A 20 12.74 15.85 2.35
N ARG A 21 11.88 15.40 3.27
CA ARG A 21 10.91 16.20 4.03
C ARG A 21 10.91 15.76 5.50
N PRO A 22 11.82 16.31 6.32
CA PRO A 22 11.94 15.94 7.73
C PRO A 22 10.66 16.21 8.54
N ASP A 23 9.85 17.19 8.12
CA ASP A 23 8.59 17.57 8.77
C ASP A 23 7.41 16.63 8.42
N ALA A 24 7.60 15.68 7.49
CA ALA A 24 6.56 14.73 7.14
C ALA A 24 6.23 13.78 8.31
N GLN A 25 4.94 13.60 8.57
CA GLN A 25 4.44 12.70 9.60
C GLN A 25 3.88 11.43 8.96
N PHE A 26 4.19 10.28 9.55
CA PHE A 26 3.77 8.98 9.05
C PHE A 26 2.87 8.28 10.05
N VAL A 27 1.77 7.73 9.55
CA VAL A 27 0.79 7.00 10.35
C VAL A 27 0.36 5.74 9.62
N LEU A 28 0.26 4.63 10.36
CA LEU A 28 -0.21 3.34 9.88
C LEU A 28 -1.44 2.92 10.69
N PRO A 29 -2.65 2.93 10.10
CA PRO A 29 -3.80 2.27 10.69
C PRO A 29 -3.53 0.78 10.86
N VAL A 30 -3.75 0.25 12.06
CA VAL A 30 -3.59 -1.17 12.38
C VAL A 30 -4.96 -1.82 12.45
N ALA A 31 -5.12 -2.95 11.75
CA ALA A 31 -6.35 -3.72 11.80
C ALA A 31 -6.61 -4.24 13.23
N PRO A 32 -7.88 -4.26 13.70
CA PRO A 32 -8.21 -4.70 15.06
C PRO A 32 -7.90 -6.18 15.31
N THR A 33 -7.69 -6.97 14.25
CA THR A 33 -7.33 -8.39 14.32
C THR A 33 -5.81 -8.63 14.28
N LEU A 34 -5.00 -7.57 14.25
CA LEU A 34 -3.54 -7.66 14.15
C LEU A 34 -2.88 -7.11 15.42
N GLU A 35 -2.25 -8.00 16.17
CA GLU A 35 -1.45 -7.63 17.34
C GLU A 35 -0.21 -6.81 16.94
N LEU A 36 0.13 -5.78 17.72
CA LEU A 36 1.26 -4.89 17.42
C LEU A 36 2.60 -5.63 17.42
N LEU A 37 2.78 -6.58 18.34
CA LEU A 37 3.97 -7.43 18.37
C LEU A 37 4.06 -8.29 17.11
N ALA A 38 2.92 -8.81 16.62
CA ALA A 38 2.89 -9.57 15.38
C ALA A 38 3.22 -8.69 14.16
N LEU A 39 2.71 -7.45 14.13
CA LEU A 39 3.08 -6.47 13.11
C LEU A 39 4.59 -6.19 13.11
N ALA A 40 5.19 -6.02 14.29
CA ALA A 40 6.62 -5.73 14.45
C ALA A 40 7.51 -6.83 13.86
N THR A 41 7.08 -8.10 13.89
CA THR A 41 7.84 -9.20 13.28
C THR A 41 8.04 -9.03 11.77
N PHE A 42 7.14 -8.34 11.07
CA PHE A 42 7.32 -8.03 9.65
C PHE A 42 8.37 -6.93 9.39
N ALA A 43 8.74 -6.16 10.40
CA ALA A 43 9.78 -5.13 10.34
C ALA A 43 11.13 -5.61 10.93
N ASP A 44 11.17 -6.83 11.49
CA ASP A 44 12.37 -7.41 12.11
C ASP A 44 13.19 -8.20 11.06
N PRO A 45 14.47 -7.83 10.80
CA PRO A 45 15.31 -8.51 9.81
C PRO A 45 15.64 -9.97 10.17
N GLN A 46 15.51 -10.38 11.44
CA GLN A 46 15.69 -11.78 11.85
C GLN A 46 14.48 -12.65 11.53
N GLN A 47 13.28 -12.05 11.49
CA GLN A 47 12.02 -12.76 11.24
C GLN A 47 11.49 -12.57 9.82
N ASN A 48 11.90 -11.51 9.13
CA ASN A 48 11.52 -11.21 7.77
C ASN A 48 12.73 -11.12 6.82
N PRO A 49 13.09 -12.21 6.12
CA PRO A 49 14.25 -12.22 5.22
C PRO A 49 14.08 -11.32 3.98
N ALA A 50 12.88 -10.83 3.68
CA ALA A 50 12.65 -9.89 2.59
C ALA A 50 13.44 -8.58 2.80
N ILE A 51 13.63 -8.15 4.05
CA ILE A 51 14.37 -6.94 4.41
C ILE A 51 15.80 -7.03 3.88
N GLN A 52 16.52 -8.09 4.26
CA GLN A 52 17.90 -8.29 3.83
C GLN A 52 17.99 -8.56 2.33
N ARG A 53 17.05 -9.34 1.78
CA ARG A 53 17.04 -9.70 0.35
C ARG A 53 16.93 -8.48 -0.57
N PHE A 54 16.10 -7.50 -0.20
CA PHE A 54 15.82 -6.34 -1.04
C PHE A 54 16.50 -5.05 -0.56
N GLY A 55 17.26 -5.10 0.54
CA GLY A 55 17.87 -3.91 1.15
C GLY A 55 16.82 -2.90 1.62
N TRP A 56 15.66 -3.39 2.05
CA TRP A 56 14.56 -2.56 2.55
C TRP A 56 14.70 -2.27 4.04
N MET A 57 13.77 -1.48 4.58
CA MET A 57 13.90 -0.90 5.91
C MET A 57 13.34 -1.82 6.99
N SER A 58 14.06 -1.90 8.10
CA SER A 58 13.60 -2.50 9.36
C SER A 58 13.08 -1.44 10.31
N ALA A 59 12.30 -1.83 11.30
CA ALA A 59 11.88 -0.96 12.38
C ALA A 59 11.65 -1.74 13.67
N GLU A 60 11.79 -1.06 14.80
CA GLU A 60 11.50 -1.59 16.13
C GLU A 60 10.21 -0.98 16.66
N LEU A 61 9.39 -1.81 17.32
CA LEU A 61 8.21 -1.34 18.01
C LEU A 61 8.61 -0.67 19.32
N VAL A 62 8.27 0.61 19.45
CA VAL A 62 8.42 1.37 20.67
C VAL A 62 7.04 1.67 21.23
N SER A 63 6.74 1.04 22.36
CA SER A 63 5.54 1.32 23.14
C SER A 63 5.91 2.22 24.31
N PRO A 64 5.29 3.41 24.46
CA PRO A 64 5.57 4.27 25.60
C PRO A 64 5.01 3.65 26.88
N GLU A 65 5.88 3.01 27.67
CA GLU A 65 5.50 2.22 28.86
C GLU A 65 4.79 3.02 29.96
N ASN A 66 4.82 4.37 29.94
CA ASN A 66 4.30 5.21 31.02
C ASN A 66 3.61 6.53 30.60
N SER A 67 3.28 6.70 29.32
CA SER A 67 2.68 7.96 28.83
C SER A 67 1.21 7.75 28.49
N LYS A 68 0.30 8.07 29.43
CA LYS A 68 -1.13 8.13 29.13
C LYS A 68 -1.35 9.04 27.91
N GLY A 69 -1.84 8.46 26.81
CA GLY A 69 -2.19 9.19 25.59
C GLY A 69 -1.14 9.22 24.48
N GLN A 70 0.01 8.54 24.61
CA GLN A 70 0.93 8.36 23.47
C GLN A 70 0.63 7.05 22.73
N LEU A 71 0.53 7.16 21.40
CA LEU A 71 0.34 6.01 20.52
C LEU A 71 1.66 5.23 20.34
N PRO A 72 1.61 3.91 20.16
CA PRO A 72 2.79 3.12 19.83
C PRO A 72 3.36 3.53 18.47
N VAL A 73 4.66 3.38 18.29
CA VAL A 73 5.35 3.77 17.04
C VAL A 73 6.28 2.65 16.56
N LEU A 74 6.44 2.54 15.24
CA LEU A 74 7.59 1.85 14.64
C LEU A 74 8.70 2.88 14.42
N THR A 75 9.90 2.60 14.93
CA THR A 75 11.08 3.47 14.78
C THR A 75 12.13 2.77 13.93
N THR A 76 12.60 3.43 12.87
CA THR A 76 13.66 2.90 12.01
C THR A 76 15.06 3.21 12.59
N PRO A 77 16.13 2.58 12.10
CA PRO A 77 17.50 2.88 12.55
C PRO A 77 17.94 4.34 12.37
N SER A 78 17.31 5.11 11.46
CA SER A 78 17.60 6.54 11.29
C SER A 78 16.89 7.42 12.33
N GLY A 79 15.91 6.86 13.06
CA GLY A 79 15.05 7.58 13.99
C GLY A 79 13.72 8.05 13.39
N MET A 80 13.43 7.76 12.12
CA MET A 80 12.10 8.03 11.55
C MET A 80 11.04 7.22 12.29
N GLN A 81 9.93 7.87 12.64
CA GLN A 81 8.83 7.25 13.38
C GLN A 81 7.58 7.14 12.52
N VAL A 82 6.92 5.98 12.59
CA VAL A 82 5.58 5.75 12.05
C VAL A 82 4.63 5.49 13.21
N THR A 83 3.67 6.37 13.42
CA THR A 83 2.65 6.19 14.45
C THR A 83 1.69 5.07 14.09
N LEU A 84 1.46 4.14 15.01
CA LEU A 84 0.51 3.05 14.85
C LEU A 84 -0.85 3.46 15.41
N TRP A 85 -1.82 3.67 14.51
CA TRP A 85 -3.18 4.07 14.87
C TRP A 85 -4.06 2.85 15.08
N THR A 86 -4.48 2.61 16.32
CA THR A 86 -5.22 1.39 16.72
C THR A 86 -6.72 1.58 16.87
N GLU A 87 -7.22 2.82 16.84
CA GLU A 87 -8.67 3.06 16.87
C GLU A 87 -9.32 2.67 15.53
N PHE A 88 -10.41 1.92 15.60
CA PHE A 88 -11.14 1.42 14.45
C PHE A 88 -12.62 1.81 14.53
N PRO A 89 -13.23 2.34 13.46
CA PRO A 89 -12.63 2.63 12.15
C PRO A 89 -11.74 3.89 12.17
N ALA A 90 -10.67 3.89 11.38
CA ALA A 90 -9.67 4.97 11.34
C ALA A 90 -10.07 6.16 10.45
N TYR A 91 -11.36 6.31 10.10
CA TYR A 91 -11.82 7.29 9.10
C TYR A 91 -11.48 8.73 9.45
N ALA A 92 -11.59 9.11 10.72
CA ALA A 92 -11.30 10.46 11.18
C ALA A 92 -9.81 10.82 11.04
N MET A 93 -8.92 9.84 11.25
CA MET A 93 -7.49 10.03 11.05
C MET A 93 -7.16 10.01 9.54
N LEU A 94 -7.68 9.04 8.79
CA LEU A 94 -7.44 8.93 7.35
C LEU A 94 -7.88 10.16 6.57
N SER A 95 -8.98 10.81 6.95
CA SER A 95 -9.47 12.02 6.28
C SER A 95 -8.56 13.24 6.49
N GLN A 96 -7.65 13.19 7.47
CA GLN A 96 -6.66 14.23 7.73
C GLN A 96 -5.35 13.99 6.96
N CYS A 97 -5.16 12.82 6.33
CA CYS A 97 -3.96 12.54 5.55
C CYS A 97 -3.94 13.33 4.24
N ASP A 98 -2.77 13.88 3.90
CA ASP A 98 -2.56 14.56 2.61
C ASP A 98 -2.51 13.59 1.44
N LEU A 99 -1.84 12.45 1.66
CA LEU A 99 -1.61 11.41 0.66
C LEU A 99 -1.43 10.06 1.37
N CYS A 100 -2.06 9.01 0.84
CA CYS A 100 -1.90 7.64 1.33
C CYS A 100 -1.11 6.77 0.34
N LEU A 101 -0.23 5.92 0.85
CA LEU A 101 0.35 4.82 0.11
C LEU A 101 -0.35 3.53 0.50
N THR A 102 -0.83 2.74 -0.45
CA THR A 102 -1.65 1.59 -0.12
C THR A 102 -1.49 0.43 -1.11
N THR A 103 -2.00 -0.75 -0.77
CA THR A 103 -2.05 -1.90 -1.71
C THR A 103 -3.48 -2.13 -2.22
N ILE A 104 -3.67 -3.02 -3.19
CA ILE A 104 -5.00 -3.36 -3.69
C ILE A 104 -5.87 -4.03 -2.62
N GLY A 105 -7.14 -3.61 -2.53
CA GLY A 105 -8.12 -4.15 -1.58
C GLY A 105 -9.24 -3.17 -1.22
N ALA A 106 -9.97 -3.50 -0.14
CA ALA A 106 -11.07 -2.68 0.38
C ALA A 106 -10.61 -1.29 0.85
N ASN A 107 -9.37 -1.16 1.33
CA ASN A 107 -8.69 0.11 1.61
C ASN A 107 -8.78 1.13 0.46
N THR A 108 -8.67 0.70 -0.81
CA THR A 108 -8.78 1.64 -1.95
C THR A 108 -10.21 2.18 -2.13
N ALA A 109 -11.23 1.38 -1.81
CA ALA A 109 -12.62 1.82 -1.80
C ALA A 109 -12.89 2.77 -0.62
N GLU A 110 -12.34 2.46 0.55
CA GLU A 110 -12.45 3.28 1.76
C GLU A 110 -11.82 4.66 1.57
N LEU A 111 -10.56 4.72 1.14
CA LEU A 111 -9.87 5.97 0.83
C LEU A 111 -10.59 6.74 -0.29
N GLY A 112 -11.13 6.03 -1.29
CA GLY A 112 -11.91 6.63 -2.37
C GLY A 112 -13.21 7.28 -1.86
N ALA A 113 -13.91 6.62 -0.94
CA ALA A 113 -15.11 7.17 -0.32
C ALA A 113 -14.82 8.40 0.56
N LEU A 114 -13.68 8.39 1.26
CA LEU A 114 -13.18 9.53 2.03
C LEU A 114 -12.58 10.64 1.15
N ALA A 115 -12.43 10.41 -0.16
CA ALA A 115 -11.76 11.30 -1.09
C ALA A 115 -10.33 11.68 -0.67
N VAL A 116 -9.60 10.73 -0.10
CA VAL A 116 -8.19 10.90 0.30
C VAL A 116 -7.30 10.52 -0.89
N PRO A 117 -6.40 11.40 -1.35
CA PRO A 117 -5.45 11.08 -2.41
C PRO A 117 -4.64 9.84 -2.05
N MET A 118 -4.36 8.98 -3.03
CA MET A 118 -3.60 7.76 -2.78
C MET A 118 -2.73 7.35 -3.97
N ILE A 119 -1.68 6.59 -3.68
CA ILE A 119 -0.95 5.78 -4.64
C ILE A 119 -1.16 4.32 -4.28
N VAL A 120 -1.47 3.49 -5.28
CA VAL A 120 -1.60 2.04 -5.11
C VAL A 120 -0.32 1.36 -5.55
N VAL A 121 0.31 0.60 -4.67
CA VAL A 121 1.50 -0.21 -4.95
C VAL A 121 1.16 -1.70 -4.96
N LEU A 122 1.66 -2.39 -5.98
CA LEU A 122 1.60 -3.85 -6.07
C LEU A 122 3.00 -4.39 -6.41
N PRO A 123 3.83 -4.66 -5.38
CA PRO A 123 5.16 -5.23 -5.58
C PRO A 123 5.07 -6.64 -6.18
N THR A 124 5.80 -6.90 -7.26
CA THR A 124 5.90 -8.21 -7.92
C THR A 124 7.20 -8.97 -7.63
N GLN A 125 8.05 -8.48 -6.71
CA GLN A 125 9.37 -9.01 -6.40
C GLN A 125 9.37 -10.48 -5.90
N GLN A 126 8.22 -11.02 -5.51
CA GLN A 126 8.02 -12.45 -5.18
C GLN A 126 7.25 -13.24 -6.24
N LEU A 127 6.69 -12.59 -7.27
CA LEU A 127 6.07 -13.32 -8.39
C LEU A 127 7.11 -14.14 -9.16
N ASP A 128 8.39 -13.79 -9.09
CA ASP A 128 9.49 -14.63 -9.60
C ASP A 128 9.67 -15.94 -8.83
N ILE A 129 9.14 -16.06 -7.61
CA ILE A 129 9.19 -17.28 -6.78
C ILE A 129 7.91 -18.10 -6.95
N MET A 130 6.74 -17.46 -7.01
CA MET A 130 5.47 -18.17 -7.26
C MET A 130 5.30 -18.58 -8.73
N ARG A 131 5.97 -17.89 -9.64
CA ARG A 131 6.17 -18.33 -11.02
C ARG A 131 7.57 -18.94 -11.16
N ALA A 132 7.99 -19.82 -10.26
CA ALA A 132 8.82 -20.94 -10.68
C ALA A 132 7.94 -21.93 -11.48
N TRP A 133 7.42 -21.46 -12.61
CA TRP A 133 6.93 -22.18 -13.78
C TRP A 133 6.65 -23.69 -13.62
N ASP A 134 5.50 -24.08 -13.04
CA ASP A 134 5.01 -25.45 -13.17
C ASP A 134 4.54 -25.68 -14.61
N GLY A 135 5.44 -26.23 -15.45
CA GLY A 135 5.13 -26.72 -16.80
C GLY A 135 6.20 -26.45 -17.87
N VAL A 136 5.87 -26.81 -19.12
CA VAL A 136 6.70 -26.67 -20.34
C VAL A 136 7.42 -25.32 -20.49
N PRO A 137 6.82 -24.17 -20.12
CA PRO A 137 7.52 -22.90 -20.26
C PRO A 137 8.68 -22.74 -19.25
N GLY A 138 8.64 -23.42 -18.09
CA GLY A 138 9.70 -23.41 -17.07
C GLY A 138 10.95 -24.16 -17.48
N LEU A 139 10.77 -25.20 -18.28
CA LEU A 139 11.87 -25.91 -18.96
C LEU A 139 12.55 -25.01 -20.00
N LEU A 140 11.81 -24.12 -20.68
CA LEU A 140 12.37 -23.20 -21.68
C LEU A 140 13.16 -22.04 -21.06
N VAL A 141 12.80 -21.58 -19.86
CA VAL A 141 13.55 -20.52 -19.15
C VAL A 141 14.83 -21.05 -18.49
N ASN A 142 14.88 -22.34 -18.14
CA ASN A 142 16.11 -22.99 -17.65
C ASN A 142 17.11 -23.34 -18.75
N LEU A 143 16.86 -23.01 -20.03
CA LEU A 143 17.87 -23.15 -21.08
C LEU A 143 18.94 -22.04 -20.97
N PRO A 144 20.24 -22.41 -20.86
CA PRO A 144 21.32 -21.44 -20.78
C PRO A 144 21.33 -20.55 -22.04
N GLY A 145 21.19 -19.24 -21.84
CA GLY A 145 21.33 -18.22 -22.90
C GLY A 145 20.03 -17.58 -23.43
N ILE A 146 18.84 -18.14 -23.16
CA ILE A 146 17.55 -17.63 -23.71
C ILE A 146 16.55 -17.21 -22.61
N GLY A 147 16.66 -17.77 -21.40
CA GLY A 147 15.63 -17.63 -20.36
C GLY A 147 15.42 -16.23 -19.80
N SER A 148 16.48 -15.43 -19.61
CA SER A 148 16.38 -14.14 -18.91
C SER A 148 15.65 -13.06 -19.72
N SER A 149 15.92 -12.97 -21.02
CA SER A 149 15.27 -11.99 -21.91
C SER A 149 13.81 -12.35 -22.20
N PHE A 150 13.50 -13.64 -22.35
CA PHE A 150 12.14 -14.10 -22.61
C PHE A 150 11.24 -13.97 -21.38
N ALA A 151 11.75 -14.27 -20.18
CA ALA A 151 11.04 -14.06 -18.91
C ALA A 151 10.72 -12.57 -18.70
N LYS A 152 11.69 -11.68 -18.94
CA LYS A 152 11.48 -10.22 -18.87
C LYS A 152 10.41 -9.75 -19.85
N MET A 153 10.41 -10.25 -21.08
CA MET A 153 9.41 -9.88 -22.09
C MET A 153 8.00 -10.34 -21.70
N ILE A 154 7.84 -11.56 -21.17
CA ILE A 154 6.55 -12.06 -20.68
C ILE A 154 6.07 -11.26 -19.47
N ASN A 155 6.96 -10.97 -18.52
CA ASN A 155 6.60 -10.18 -17.35
C ASN A 155 6.18 -8.76 -17.75
N TRP A 156 6.92 -8.15 -18.68
CA TRP A 156 6.58 -6.86 -19.27
C TRP A 156 5.22 -6.88 -20.01
N LEU A 157 4.92 -7.94 -20.76
CA LEU A 157 3.64 -8.09 -21.46
C LEU A 157 2.47 -8.32 -20.48
N ALA A 158 2.72 -9.06 -19.40
CA ALA A 158 1.74 -9.30 -18.34
C ALA A 158 1.45 -8.02 -17.55
N LEU A 159 2.49 -7.24 -17.20
CA LEU A 159 2.37 -5.93 -16.56
C LEU A 159 1.57 -4.94 -17.43
N ARG A 160 1.79 -4.94 -18.75
CA ARG A 160 1.00 -4.14 -19.70
C ARG A 160 -0.46 -4.54 -19.84
N ARG A 161 -0.84 -5.75 -19.40
CA ARG A 161 -2.23 -6.23 -19.40
C ARG A 161 -2.93 -6.06 -18.05
N VAL A 162 -2.25 -5.51 -17.05
CA VAL A 162 -2.88 -5.20 -15.77
C VAL A 162 -3.84 -4.04 -16.01
N GLY A 163 -5.13 -4.33 -15.99
CA GLY A 163 -6.17 -3.30 -16.05
C GLY A 163 -6.18 -2.47 -14.76
N LEU A 164 -7.19 -1.60 -14.63
CA LEU A 164 -7.39 -0.81 -13.42
C LEU A 164 -7.63 -1.72 -12.21
N LEU A 165 -6.88 -1.51 -11.13
CA LEU A 165 -6.91 -2.35 -9.92
C LEU A 165 -7.57 -1.65 -8.73
N ALA A 166 -7.34 -0.35 -8.58
CA ALA A 166 -7.91 0.43 -7.49
C ALA A 166 -9.40 0.61 -7.73
N TRP A 167 -10.22 0.45 -6.68
CA TRP A 167 -11.66 0.63 -6.80
C TRP A 167 -12.07 1.97 -7.44
N PRO A 168 -11.48 3.13 -7.07
CA PRO A 168 -11.82 4.39 -7.71
C PRO A 168 -11.55 4.41 -9.21
N ASN A 169 -10.46 3.79 -9.66
CA ASN A 169 -10.11 3.70 -11.07
C ASN A 169 -11.07 2.77 -11.82
N ILE A 170 -11.39 1.61 -11.23
CA ILE A 170 -12.36 0.66 -11.79
C ILE A 170 -13.73 1.33 -11.99
N TRP A 171 -14.23 2.05 -10.97
CA TRP A 171 -15.50 2.77 -11.05
C TRP A 171 -15.47 3.88 -12.11
N ALA A 172 -14.35 4.59 -12.22
CA ALA A 172 -14.16 5.66 -13.20
C ALA A 172 -13.93 5.17 -14.63
N ARG A 173 -13.53 3.91 -14.81
CA ARG A 173 -13.00 3.34 -16.07
C ARG A 173 -11.83 4.12 -16.64
N ARG A 174 -11.09 4.84 -15.79
CA ARG A 174 -9.87 5.59 -16.10
C ARG A 174 -9.02 5.72 -14.85
N GLU A 175 -7.76 6.05 -15.03
CA GLU A 175 -6.87 6.37 -13.91
C GLU A 175 -7.30 7.70 -13.27
N ILE A 176 -7.60 7.64 -11.96
CA ILE A 176 -7.74 8.77 -11.03
C ILE A 176 -6.54 8.78 -10.08
N VAL A 177 -6.18 7.60 -9.56
CA VAL A 177 -5.07 7.40 -8.63
C VAL A 177 -3.95 6.59 -9.30
N PRO A 178 -2.67 6.91 -9.10
CA PRO A 178 -1.58 6.16 -9.70
C PRO A 178 -1.53 4.71 -9.20
N GLU A 179 -1.33 3.76 -10.12
CA GLU A 179 -1.16 2.33 -9.83
C GLU A 179 0.24 1.84 -10.24
N LEU A 180 1.12 1.65 -9.26
CA LEU A 180 2.50 1.23 -9.46
C LEU A 180 2.62 -0.28 -9.27
N VAL A 181 2.77 -1.02 -10.38
CA VAL A 181 2.85 -2.47 -10.40
C VAL A 181 4.21 -2.90 -10.96
N GLY A 182 4.95 -3.73 -10.22
CA GLY A 182 6.23 -4.27 -10.71
C GLY A 182 7.29 -4.45 -9.63
N GLU A 183 8.55 -4.48 -10.07
CA GLU A 183 9.74 -4.45 -9.21
C GLU A 183 9.97 -3.04 -8.67
N LEU A 184 9.11 -2.63 -7.74
CA LEU A 184 9.14 -1.30 -7.12
C LEU A 184 10.44 -1.03 -6.35
N GLN A 185 11.11 0.07 -6.70
CA GLN A 185 12.20 0.63 -5.92
C GLN A 185 11.65 1.68 -4.93
N PRO A 186 11.99 1.61 -3.64
CA PRO A 186 11.50 2.57 -2.64
C PRO A 186 11.73 4.03 -3.03
N GLN A 187 12.88 4.33 -3.65
CA GLN A 187 13.27 5.68 -4.07
C GLN A 187 12.35 6.23 -5.15
N GLU A 188 11.94 5.40 -6.11
CA GLU A 188 11.08 5.80 -7.23
C GLU A 188 9.65 6.09 -6.74
N VAL A 189 9.13 5.25 -5.85
CA VAL A 189 7.81 5.48 -5.25
C VAL A 189 7.83 6.72 -4.35
N ALA A 190 8.89 6.90 -3.55
CA ALA A 190 9.06 8.10 -2.73
C ALA A 190 9.14 9.37 -3.58
N ALA A 191 9.89 9.35 -4.69
CA ALA A 191 9.96 10.48 -5.61
C ALA A 191 8.59 10.84 -6.19
N THR A 192 7.78 9.83 -6.53
CA THR A 192 6.41 10.04 -7.01
C THR A 192 5.51 10.67 -5.93
N MET A 193 5.63 10.20 -4.69
CA MET A 193 4.89 10.78 -3.56
C MET A 193 5.32 12.22 -3.27
N ILE A 194 6.62 12.50 -3.28
CA ILE A 194 7.17 13.84 -3.09
C ILE A 194 6.68 14.78 -4.20
N ASP A 195 6.70 14.36 -5.47
CA ASP A 195 6.15 15.15 -6.58
C ASP A 195 4.68 15.51 -6.34
N LEU A 196 3.84 14.58 -5.87
CA LEU A 196 2.46 14.89 -5.54
C LEU A 196 2.34 15.86 -4.35
N LEU A 197 3.18 15.71 -3.32
CA LEU A 197 3.20 16.60 -2.16
C LEU A 197 3.72 18.01 -2.50
N ASP A 198 4.59 18.15 -3.51
CA ASP A 198 5.07 19.43 -4.04
C ASP A 198 4.03 20.15 -4.92
N HIS A 199 3.03 19.41 -5.42
CA HIS A 199 2.03 19.89 -6.36
C HIS A 199 0.61 19.73 -5.77
N PRO A 200 0.23 20.58 -4.80
CA PRO A 200 -1.06 20.48 -4.10
C PRO A 200 -2.28 20.55 -5.03
N GLU A 201 -2.15 21.17 -6.21
CA GLU A 201 -3.17 21.18 -7.25
C GLU A 201 -3.45 19.79 -7.82
N LYS A 202 -2.44 18.92 -7.96
CA LYS A 202 -2.62 17.53 -8.39
C LYS A 202 -3.40 16.75 -7.34
N LEU A 203 -3.07 16.95 -6.05
CA LEU A 203 -3.81 16.35 -4.94
C LEU A 203 -5.26 16.85 -4.92
N GLN A 204 -5.50 18.15 -5.07
CA GLN A 204 -6.84 18.71 -5.11
C GLN A 204 -7.67 18.17 -6.28
N GLN A 205 -7.07 18.05 -7.46
CA GLN A 205 -7.72 17.44 -8.61
C GLN A 205 -8.06 15.97 -8.35
N MET A 206 -7.15 15.20 -7.75
CA MET A 206 -7.40 13.80 -7.38
C MET A 206 -8.56 13.71 -6.38
N ARG A 207 -8.59 14.56 -5.35
CA ARG A 207 -9.71 14.64 -4.38
C ARG A 207 -11.03 14.89 -5.08
N ALA A 208 -11.10 15.88 -5.96
CA ALA A 208 -12.32 16.21 -6.70
C ALA A 208 -12.79 15.02 -7.55
N GLN A 209 -11.87 14.33 -8.24
CA GLN A 209 -12.20 13.15 -9.03
C GLN A 209 -12.68 11.98 -8.16
N LEU A 210 -12.04 11.72 -7.02
CA LEU A 210 -12.50 10.69 -6.07
C LEU A 210 -13.92 10.97 -5.57
N GLN A 211 -14.25 12.24 -5.29
CA GLN A 211 -15.60 12.65 -4.91
C GLN A 211 -16.64 12.38 -6.00
N THR A 212 -16.26 12.42 -7.28
CA THR A 212 -17.20 12.12 -8.38
C THR A 212 -17.55 10.64 -8.51
N VAL A 213 -16.66 9.75 -8.04
CA VAL A 213 -16.83 8.30 -8.17
C VAL A 213 -17.27 7.61 -6.88
N ARG A 214 -17.29 8.33 -5.75
CA ARG A 214 -17.83 7.77 -4.50
C ARG A 214 -19.33 7.50 -4.67
N GLY A 215 -19.79 6.37 -4.12
CA GLY A 215 -21.20 6.02 -4.13
C GLY A 215 -22.07 7.07 -3.43
N GLN A 216 -23.35 7.13 -3.78
CA GLN A 216 -24.32 7.94 -3.04
C GLN A 216 -24.42 7.40 -1.59
N PRO A 217 -24.60 8.28 -0.58
CA PRO A 217 -25.01 7.86 0.75
C PRO A 217 -26.28 7.01 0.69
N GLY A 218 -26.56 6.25 1.75
CA GLY A 218 -27.78 5.44 1.80
C GLY A 218 -27.56 3.93 1.71
N ALA A 219 -26.32 3.43 1.78
CA ALA A 219 -26.04 2.00 1.61
C ALA A 219 -26.67 1.16 2.73
N ALA A 220 -26.65 1.65 3.97
CA ALA A 220 -27.27 0.98 5.11
C ALA A 220 -28.80 0.93 4.96
N GLU A 221 -29.42 2.04 4.54
CA GLU A 221 -30.85 2.15 4.31
C GLU A 221 -31.31 1.21 3.19
N LYS A 222 -30.56 1.16 2.07
CA LYS A 222 -30.81 0.20 0.98
C LYS A 222 -30.69 -1.25 1.44
N LEU A 223 -29.70 -1.55 2.29
CA LEU A 223 -29.54 -2.89 2.84
C LEU A 223 -30.72 -3.27 3.73
N VAL A 224 -31.16 -2.36 4.61
CA VAL A 224 -32.36 -2.57 5.46
C VAL A 224 -33.58 -2.81 4.58
N GLN A 225 -33.77 -2.02 3.52
CA GLN A 225 -34.88 -2.19 2.60
C GLN A 225 -34.87 -3.57 1.94
N LEU A 226 -33.71 -4.03 1.42
CA LEU A 226 -33.57 -5.35 0.79
C LEU A 226 -33.87 -6.49 1.78
N VAL A 227 -33.35 -6.40 3.01
CA VAL A 227 -33.63 -7.41 4.05
C VAL A 227 -35.12 -7.43 4.40
N CYS A 228 -35.78 -6.28 4.49
CA CYS A 228 -37.22 -6.20 4.72
C CYS A 228 -38.05 -6.77 3.56
N GLU A 229 -37.56 -6.69 2.32
CA GLU A 229 -38.22 -7.26 1.14
C GLU A 229 -38.13 -8.79 1.11
N GLU A 230 -36.99 -9.38 1.49
CA GLU A 230 -36.79 -10.85 1.53
C GLU A 230 -37.47 -11.54 2.72
N LEU A 231 -37.82 -10.79 3.77
CA LEU A 231 -38.55 -11.30 4.94
C LEU A 231 -40.08 -11.26 4.76
N ARG A 232 -40.58 -10.78 3.63
CA ARG A 232 -42.01 -10.78 3.27
C ARG A 232 -42.38 -12.02 2.45
#